data_AF-A0A7S3GAG5-F1
#
_entry.id   AF-A0A7S3GAG5-F1
#
_cell.length_a   1.000
_cell.length_b   1.000
_cell.length_c   1.000
_cell.angle_alpha   90.00
_cell.angle_beta   90.00
_cell.angle_gamma   90.00
#
_symmetry.space_group_name_H-M   'P 1'
#
loop_
_entity.id
_entity.type
_entity.pdbx_description
1 polymer ?
#
loop_
_entity_poly.entity_id
_entity_poly.type
_entity_poly.pdbx_seq_one_letter_code
_entity_poly.pdbx_strand_id
1 'polypeptide(L)'
;SFLIQPMNSNLTFSPLCTIQGFLLSFFPLASLFWTCVITFVLFQMLKKRKTKLSHQEPIFHGLVWGASAVLSILPLIRGFYGPAGGWCWIAETDADGDRIGEAMAWGFIQYYGILWVCMIIICSEY
;
A
#
# COMPACT_ATOMS: atom_id res chain seq x y z
N SER A 1 -0.76 27.68 13.97
CA SER A 1 -1.49 26.63 14.70
C SER A 1 -2.48 26.01 13.73
N PHE A 2 -2.16 24.83 13.21
CA PHE A 2 -3.06 24.07 12.34
C PHE A 2 -4.37 23.80 13.08
N LEU A 3 -5.47 24.29 12.52
CA LEU A 3 -6.81 24.14 13.09
C LEU A 3 -7.23 22.67 12.98
N ILE A 4 -7.10 21.94 14.08
CA ILE A 4 -7.84 20.70 14.31
C ILE A 4 -9.31 21.11 14.39
N GLN A 5 -10.05 20.92 13.29
CA GLN A 5 -11.50 21.07 13.29
C GLN A 5 -12.07 20.11 14.35
N PRO A 6 -13.07 20.52 15.15
CA PRO A 6 -13.70 19.65 16.12
C PRO A 6 -14.30 18.45 15.38
N MET A 7 -13.80 17.26 15.69
CA MET A 7 -14.28 15.99 15.13
C MET A 7 -15.75 15.83 15.50
N ASN A 8 -16.62 16.09 14.54
CA ASN A 8 -18.04 15.82 14.61
C ASN A 8 -18.24 14.32 14.85
N SER A 9 -18.82 13.99 16.01
CA SER A 9 -19.06 12.66 16.56
C SER A 9 -19.98 11.73 15.73
N ASN A 10 -20.33 12.12 14.50
CA ASN A 10 -21.08 11.31 13.54
C ASN A 10 -20.16 10.54 12.55
N LEU A 11 -18.84 10.59 12.76
CA LEU A 11 -17.79 10.03 11.87
C LEU A 11 -17.37 8.59 12.18
N THR A 12 -18.10 7.87 13.03
CA THR A 12 -17.70 6.53 13.48
C THR A 12 -17.82 5.44 12.41
N PHE A 13 -18.58 5.66 11.32
CA PHE A 13 -18.67 4.73 10.19
C PHE A 13 -19.10 5.45 8.89
N SER A 14 -18.27 6.36 8.37
CA SER A 14 -18.58 7.03 7.10
C SER A 14 -18.02 6.22 5.92
N PRO A 15 -18.82 5.86 4.91
CA PRO A 15 -18.31 5.24 3.67
C PRO A 15 -17.18 6.03 3.03
N LEU A 16 -17.18 7.37 3.18
CA LEU A 16 -16.09 8.24 2.73
C LEU A 16 -14.77 7.95 3.44
N CYS A 17 -14.82 7.62 4.74
CA CYS A 17 -13.64 7.27 5.53
C CYS A 17 -13.02 5.96 5.05
N THR A 18 -13.86 4.96 4.78
CA THR A 18 -13.43 3.67 4.24
C THR A 18 -12.84 3.81 2.83
N ILE A 19 -13.50 4.57 1.96
CA ILE A 19 -12.99 4.86 0.61
C ILE A 19 -11.66 5.60 0.70
N GLN A 20 -11.55 6.62 1.54
CA GLN A 20 -10.30 7.35 1.75
C GLN A 20 -9.18 6.40 2.22
N GLY A 21 -9.43 5.57 3.24
CA GLY A 21 -8.45 4.62 3.76
C GLY A 21 -8.00 3.60 2.71
N PHE A 22 -8.94 3.10 1.91
CA PHE A 22 -8.64 2.22 0.78
C PHE A 22 -7.75 2.91 -0.27
N LEU A 23 -8.10 4.13 -0.71
CA LEU A 23 -7.31 4.85 -1.71
C LEU A 23 -5.91 5.22 -1.20
N LEU A 24 -5.82 5.61 0.09
CA LEU A 24 -4.55 5.85 0.79
C LEU A 24 -3.72 4.57 0.99
N SER A 25 -4.29 3.39 0.77
CA SER A 25 -3.55 2.13 0.77
C SER A 25 -3.16 1.70 -0.65
N PHE A 26 -4.11 1.77 -1.58
CA PHE A 26 -3.97 1.29 -2.95
C PHE A 26 -2.96 2.11 -3.77
N PHE A 27 -3.11 3.42 -3.84
CA PHE A 27 -2.26 4.24 -4.71
C PHE A 27 -0.80 4.30 -4.24
N PRO A 28 -0.50 4.42 -2.93
CA PRO A 28 0.88 4.36 -2.47
C PRO A 28 1.54 3.00 -2.74
N LEU A 29 0.82 1.90 -2.57
CA LEU A 29 1.32 0.57 -2.96
C LEU A 29 1.60 0.47 -4.46
N ALA A 30 0.68 0.96 -5.28
CA ALA A 30 0.87 0.97 -6.73
C ALA A 30 2.11 1.79 -7.12
N SER A 31 2.30 2.95 -6.50
CA SER A 31 3.46 3.81 -6.73
C SER A 31 4.78 3.13 -6.31
N LEU A 32 4.78 2.41 -5.19
CA LEU A 32 5.91 1.61 -4.71
C LEU A 32 6.25 0.49 -5.70
N PHE A 33 5.27 -0.31 -6.11
CA PHE A 33 5.50 -1.39 -7.06
C PHE A 33 5.95 -0.87 -8.43
N TRP A 34 5.39 0.24 -8.91
CA TRP A 34 5.87 0.91 -10.12
C TRP A 34 7.32 1.35 -9.99
N THR A 35 7.70 1.89 -8.84
CA THR A 35 9.09 2.27 -8.56
C THR A 35 10.01 1.03 -8.63
N CYS A 36 9.64 -0.08 -7.99
CA CYS A 36 10.42 -1.33 -8.06
C CYS A 36 10.56 -1.83 -9.52
N VAL A 37 9.47 -1.81 -10.29
CA VAL A 37 9.47 -2.22 -11.70
C VAL A 37 10.39 -1.33 -12.52
N ILE A 38 10.29 -0.01 -12.39
CA ILE A 38 11.14 0.94 -13.12
C ILE A 38 12.61 0.70 -12.76
N THR A 39 12.94 0.55 -11.48
CA THR A 39 14.32 0.25 -11.06
C THR A 39 14.83 -1.06 -11.65
N PHE A 40 14.01 -2.12 -11.63
CA PHE A 40 14.36 -3.41 -12.24
C PHE A 40 14.58 -3.29 -13.75
N VAL A 41 13.68 -2.62 -14.47
CA VAL A 41 13.80 -2.38 -15.91
C VAL A 41 15.08 -1.63 -16.23
N LEU A 42 15.33 -0.51 -15.55
CA LEU A 42 16.54 0.30 -15.72
C LEU A 42 17.81 -0.52 -15.47
N PHE A 43 17.81 -1.36 -14.43
CA PHE A 43 18.92 -2.25 -14.13
C PHE A 43 19.18 -3.26 -15.25
N GLN A 44 18.14 -3.90 -15.77
CA GLN A 44 18.24 -4.86 -16.87
C GLN A 44 18.71 -4.20 -18.17
N MET A 45 18.29 -2.96 -18.43
CA MET A 45 18.73 -2.16 -19.59
C MET A 45 20.21 -1.77 -19.47
N LEU A 46 20.64 -1.24 -18.32
CA LEU A 46 21.99 -0.70 -18.13
C LEU A 46 23.05 -1.79 -17.98
N LYS A 47 22.78 -2.81 -17.15
CA LYS A 47 23.76 -3.84 -16.82
C LYS A 47 23.72 -5.02 -17.80
N LYS A 48 22.51 -5.53 -18.08
CA LYS A 48 22.35 -6.73 -18.93
C LYS A 48 22.11 -6.38 -20.41
N ARG A 49 22.07 -5.09 -20.76
CA ARG A 49 21.84 -4.59 -22.13
C ARG A 49 20.61 -5.21 -22.80
N LYS A 50 19.61 -5.62 -22.02
CA LYS A 50 18.35 -6.14 -22.55
C LYS A 50 17.57 -4.96 -23.10
N THR A 51 17.22 -4.95 -24.39
CA THR A 51 16.51 -3.83 -25.05
C THR A 51 15.04 -4.12 -25.38
N LYS A 52 14.61 -5.38 -25.24
CA LYS A 52 13.24 -5.82 -25.52
C LYS A 52 12.56 -6.28 -24.25
N LEU A 53 12.08 -5.33 -23.45
CA LEU A 53 11.18 -5.60 -22.31
C LEU A 53 9.69 -5.38 -22.64
N SER A 54 9.34 -4.96 -23.86
CA SER A 54 7.95 -4.62 -24.21
C SER A 54 6.96 -5.77 -24.02
N HIS A 55 7.39 -7.02 -24.25
CA HIS A 55 6.54 -8.20 -24.02
C HIS A 55 6.23 -8.45 -22.52
N GLN A 56 7.01 -7.85 -21.61
CA GLN A 56 6.81 -7.98 -20.17
C GLN A 56 5.94 -6.86 -19.59
N GLU A 57 5.66 -5.80 -20.35
CA GLU A 57 4.85 -4.65 -19.89
C GLU A 57 3.46 -5.07 -19.38
N PRO A 58 2.67 -5.92 -20.08
CA PRO A 58 1.36 -6.33 -19.58
C PRO A 58 1.45 -7.12 -18.27
N ILE A 59 2.53 -7.89 -18.10
CA ILE A 59 2.79 -8.65 -16.87
C ILE A 59 3.08 -7.68 -15.72
N PHE A 60 3.88 -6.64 -15.94
CA PHE A 60 4.15 -5.62 -14.93
C PHE A 60 2.88 -4.87 -14.51
N HIS A 61 2.04 -4.47 -15.46
CA HIS A 61 0.74 -3.87 -15.13
C HIS A 61 -0.13 -4.81 -14.30
N GLY A 62 -0.24 -6.08 -14.70
CA GLY A 62 -1.00 -7.09 -13.96
C GLY A 62 -0.48 -7.28 -12.52
N LEU A 63 0.84 -7.36 -12.35
CA LEU A 63 1.47 -7.49 -11.04
C LEU A 63 1.27 -6.25 -10.17
N VAL A 64 1.53 -5.05 -10.69
CA VAL A 64 1.43 -3.81 -9.91
C VAL A 64 -0.01 -3.56 -9.47
N TRP A 65 -0.96 -3.58 -10.40
CA TRP A 65 -2.35 -3.29 -10.08
C TRP A 65 -2.97 -4.40 -9.24
N GLY A 66 -2.70 -5.67 -9.60
CA GLY A 66 -3.20 -6.84 -8.89
C GLY A 66 -2.68 -6.91 -7.45
N ALA A 67 -1.37 -6.78 -7.23
CA ALA A 67 -0.80 -6.81 -5.89
C ALA A 67 -1.31 -5.64 -5.03
N SER A 68 -1.35 -4.43 -5.60
CA SER A 68 -1.89 -3.24 -4.90
C SER A 68 -3.34 -3.43 -4.49
N ALA A 69 -4.17 -3.98 -5.39
CA ALA A 69 -5.57 -4.28 -5.11
C ALA A 69 -5.72 -5.32 -4.01
N VAL A 70 -5.04 -6.47 -4.12
CA VAL A 70 -5.11 -7.56 -3.12
C VAL A 70 -4.74 -7.03 -1.73
N LEU A 71 -3.60 -6.35 -1.62
CA LEU A 71 -3.10 -5.86 -0.34
C LEU A 71 -3.99 -4.77 0.28
N SER A 72 -4.70 -3.99 -0.55
CA SER A 72 -5.59 -2.92 -0.09
C SER A 72 -7.02 -3.41 0.17
N ILE A 73 -7.44 -4.52 -0.45
CA ILE A 73 -8.73 -5.18 -0.23
C ILE A 73 -8.70 -6.01 1.06
N LEU A 74 -7.56 -6.61 1.44
CA LEU A 74 -7.45 -7.39 2.67
C LEU A 74 -7.87 -6.63 3.95
N PRO A 75 -7.37 -5.40 4.22
CA PRO A 75 -7.86 -4.59 5.34
C PRO A 75 -9.30 -4.09 5.13
N LEU A 76 -9.78 -3.99 3.89
CA LEU A 76 -11.19 -3.68 3.58
C LEU A 76 -12.12 -4.80 4.06
N ILE A 77 -11.81 -6.06 3.71
CA ILE A 77 -12.61 -7.24 4.07
C ILE A 77 -12.60 -7.45 5.59
N ARG A 78 -11.49 -7.16 6.24
CA ARG A 78 -11.35 -7.28 7.70
C ARG A 78 -11.97 -6.11 8.48
N GLY A 79 -12.44 -5.07 7.80
CA GLY A 79 -13.04 -3.90 8.44
C GLY A 79 -12.04 -3.00 9.17
N PHE A 80 -10.75 -3.08 8.83
CA PHE A 80 -9.69 -2.34 9.52
C PHE A 80 -9.58 -0.86 9.11
N TYR A 81 -10.35 -0.41 8.10
CA TYR A 81 -10.33 0.99 7.70
C TYR A 81 -11.20 1.84 8.63
N GLY A 82 -10.58 2.80 9.29
CA GLY A 82 -11.25 3.72 10.20
C GLY A 82 -10.41 4.96 10.52
N PRO A 83 -10.89 5.80 11.46
CA PRO A 83 -10.17 7.00 11.88
C PRO A 83 -8.82 6.63 12.54
N ALA A 84 -7.73 7.11 11.93
CA ALA A 84 -6.37 6.97 12.42
C ALA A 84 -5.80 8.38 12.65
N GLY A 85 -6.07 8.93 13.84
CA GLY A 85 -5.72 10.32 14.17
C GLY A 85 -6.53 11.32 13.34
N GLY A 86 -5.87 12.10 12.48
CA GLY A 86 -6.48 13.18 11.69
C GLY A 86 -7.00 12.77 10.30
N TRP A 87 -6.88 11.50 9.93
CA TRP A 87 -7.31 10.98 8.63
C TRP A 87 -7.88 9.57 8.78
N CYS A 88 -8.44 9.03 7.70
CA CYS A 88 -8.92 7.66 7.65
C CYS A 88 -7.88 6.75 7.00
N TRP A 89 -7.47 5.69 7.71
CA TRP A 89 -6.53 4.69 7.22
C TRP A 89 -6.77 3.38 7.96
N ILE A 90 -5.75 2.54 8.13
CA ILE A 90 -5.81 1.35 8.97
C ILE A 90 -5.86 1.81 10.42
N ALA A 91 -7.01 1.62 11.08
CA ALA A 91 -7.28 2.13 12.41
C ALA A 91 -6.42 1.40 13.46
N GLU A 92 -5.91 2.15 14.43
CA GLU A 92 -5.16 1.59 15.56
C GLU A 92 -6.07 0.83 16.53
N THR A 93 -7.38 1.04 16.46
CA THR A 93 -8.37 0.38 17.31
C THR A 93 -9.50 -0.14 16.44
N ASP A 94 -9.72 -1.46 16.45
CA ASP A 94 -11.01 -2.00 16.00
C ASP A 94 -12.10 -1.53 16.97
N ALA A 95 -13.37 -1.54 16.54
CA ALA A 95 -14.51 -1.17 17.38
C ALA A 95 -14.57 -1.94 18.72
N ASP A 96 -13.93 -3.11 18.78
CA ASP A 96 -13.85 -3.99 19.95
C ASP A 96 -12.52 -3.88 20.75
N GLY A 97 -11.57 -3.03 20.32
CA GLY A 97 -10.31 -2.78 21.04
C GLY A 97 -9.29 -3.94 21.07
N ASP A 98 -9.61 -5.10 20.50
CA ASP A 98 -8.81 -6.33 20.63
C ASP A 98 -7.69 -6.50 19.57
N ARG A 99 -7.73 -5.76 18.46
CA ARG A 99 -6.93 -6.07 17.24
C ARG A 99 -5.87 -5.03 16.88
N ILE A 100 -5.52 -4.18 17.85
CA ILE A 100 -4.54 -3.09 17.74
C ILE A 100 -3.21 -3.57 17.13
N GLY A 101 -2.70 -4.70 17.61
CA GLY A 101 -1.43 -5.27 17.14
C GLY A 101 -1.50 -5.80 15.70
N GLU A 102 -2.64 -6.37 15.29
CA GLU A 102 -2.80 -6.94 13.94
C GLU A 102 -2.88 -5.85 12.87
N ALA A 103 -3.62 -4.77 13.14
CA ALA A 103 -3.79 -3.65 12.21
C ALA A 103 -2.47 -2.87 12.02
N MET A 104 -1.76 -2.59 13.12
CA MET A 104 -0.44 -1.96 13.07
C MET A 104 0.57 -2.85 12.33
N ALA A 105 0.64 -4.14 12.67
CA ALA A 105 1.51 -5.08 11.98
C ALA A 105 1.20 -5.15 10.48
N TRP A 106 -0.08 -5.12 10.11
CA TRP A 106 -0.51 -5.09 8.71
C TRP A 106 0.05 -3.88 7.97
N GLY A 107 -0.08 -2.68 8.56
CA GLY A 107 0.53 -1.46 8.03
C GLY A 107 2.05 -1.62 7.85
N PHE A 108 2.78 -2.06 8.87
CA PHE A 108 4.23 -2.21 8.76
C PHE A 108 4.64 -3.24 7.70
N ILE A 109 3.96 -4.38 7.63
CA ILE A 109 4.26 -5.46 6.68
C ILE A 109 3.96 -5.01 5.25
N GLN A 110 2.82 -4.34 5.03
CA GLN A 110 2.36 -3.91 3.71
C GLN A 110 3.29 -2.88 3.07
N TYR A 111 3.96 -2.02 3.86
CA TYR A 111 4.89 -1.05 3.30
C TYR A 111 6.34 -1.48 3.44
N TYR A 112 6.84 -1.69 4.66
CA TYR A 112 8.24 -1.99 4.89
C TYR A 112 8.60 -3.40 4.41
N GLY A 113 7.76 -4.40 4.68
CA GLY A 113 8.00 -5.77 4.23
C GLY A 113 8.15 -5.86 2.72
N ILE A 114 7.26 -5.19 1.99
CA ILE A 114 7.29 -5.16 0.52
C ILE A 114 8.50 -4.38 -0.01
N LEU A 115 8.85 -3.24 0.60
CA LEU A 115 10.07 -2.51 0.24
C LEU A 115 11.31 -3.37 0.40
N TRP A 116 11.46 -4.07 1.53
CA TRP A 116 12.60 -4.96 1.76
C TRP A 116 12.67 -6.10 0.74
N VAL A 117 11.54 -6.72 0.41
CA VAL A 117 11.48 -7.76 -0.63
C VAL A 117 11.90 -7.20 -2.00
N CYS A 118 11.37 -6.05 -2.41
CA CYS A 118 11.79 -5.39 -3.65
C CYS A 118 13.31 -5.14 -3.69
N MET A 119 13.86 -4.59 -2.60
CA MET A 119 15.27 -4.26 -2.49
C MET A 119 16.15 -5.52 -2.59
N ILE A 120 15.78 -6.59 -1.88
CA ILE A 120 16.51 -7.87 -1.94
C ILE A 120 16.48 -8.45 -3.36
N ILE A 121 15.34 -8.43 -4.04
CA ILE A 121 15.23 -8.91 -5.43
C ILE A 121 16.17 -8.12 -6.33
N ILE A 122 16.15 -6.79 -6.26
CA ILE A 122 17.02 -5.93 -7.08
C ILE A 122 18.50 -6.16 -6.73
N CYS A 123 18.84 -6.27 -5.44
CA CYS A 123 20.21 -6.54 -4.99
C CYS A 123 20.72 -7.92 -5.40
N SER A 124 19.86 -8.96 -5.45
CA SER A 124 20.25 -10.30 -5.88
C SER A 124 20.66 -10.37 -7.35
N GLU A 125 20.26 -9.37 -8.14
CA GLU A 125 20.62 -9.24 -9.56
C GLU A 125 21.91 -8.40 -9.76
N TYR A 126 22.42 -7.77 -8.69
CA TYR A 126 23.71 -7.08 -8.64
C TYR A 126 24.88 -8.08 -8.57
#